data_AF-N6UWN0-F1
#
_entry.id   AF-N6UWN0-F1
#
_cell.length_a   1.000
_cell.length_b   1.000
_cell.length_c   1.000
_cell.angle_alpha   90.00
_cell.angle_beta   90.00
_cell.angle_gamma   90.00
#
_symmetry.space_group_name_H-M   'P 1'
#
loop_
_entity.id
_entity.type
_entity.pdbx_description
1 polymer ?
#
loop_
_entity_poly.entity_id
_entity_poly.type
_entity_poly.pdbx_seq_one_letter_code
_entity_poly.pdbx_strand_id
1 'polypeptide(L)'
;ENILNKKLSNEEKELIYSYVGGKPVLIIKVINKMRTEELDEILNFMLNDTKQRLKYLLEDIREENEELYKEIIKALSLFKENHEVEDITIDKKVREFLVKRNILFLDTIKGVIKPQSFLIWNAIKILI
;
A
#
# COMPACT_ATOMS: atom_id res chain seq x y z
N GLU A 1 26.69 -7.07 0.45
CA GLU A 1 26.97 -7.80 -0.80
C GLU A 1 26.56 -9.28 -0.78
N ASN A 2 26.26 -9.94 0.36
CA ASN A 2 25.86 -11.37 0.36
C ASN A 2 24.49 -11.65 1.03
N ILE A 3 23.37 -11.35 0.35
CA ILE A 3 22.07 -11.97 0.67
C ILE A 3 21.58 -12.86 -0.50
N LEU A 4 22.03 -12.56 -1.73
CA LEU A 4 21.68 -13.26 -2.97
C LEU A 4 22.88 -13.85 -3.73
N ASN A 5 24.13 -13.62 -3.30
CA ASN A 5 25.35 -13.82 -4.11
C ASN A 5 25.28 -13.17 -5.52
N LYS A 6 24.34 -12.25 -5.71
CA LYS A 6 24.09 -11.47 -6.92
C LYS A 6 23.92 -10.02 -6.49
N LYS A 7 24.53 -9.10 -7.24
CA LYS A 7 24.30 -7.67 -7.08
C LYS A 7 23.04 -7.29 -7.87
N LEU A 8 22.09 -6.66 -7.20
CA LEU A 8 20.91 -6.11 -7.88
C LEU A 8 21.35 -4.99 -8.84
N SER A 9 20.83 -5.02 -10.07
CA SER A 9 20.94 -3.93 -11.03
C SER A 9 20.22 -2.68 -10.49
N ASN A 10 20.48 -1.52 -11.08
CA ASN A 10 19.76 -0.31 -10.68
C ASN A 10 18.28 -0.39 -11.07
N GLU A 11 17.97 -1.00 -12.22
CA GLU A 11 16.59 -1.27 -12.66
C GLU A 11 15.84 -2.17 -11.69
N GLU A 12 16.46 -3.28 -11.22
CA GLU A 12 15.84 -4.16 -10.22
C GLU A 12 15.56 -3.41 -8.91
N LYS A 13 16.47 -2.52 -8.47
CA LYS A 13 16.26 -1.72 -7.25
C LYS A 13 15.14 -0.70 -7.40
N GLU A 14 15.10 -0.01 -8.53
CA GLU A 14 14.05 0.97 -8.84
C GLU A 14 12.69 0.29 -8.94
N LEU A 15 12.63 -0.90 -9.55
CA LEU A 15 11.42 -1.70 -9.64
C LEU A 15 10.95 -2.20 -8.27
N ILE A 16 11.86 -2.69 -7.42
CA ILE A 16 11.53 -3.06 -6.04
C ILE A 16 10.98 -1.83 -5.30
N TYR A 17 11.67 -0.70 -5.37
CA TYR A 17 11.26 0.52 -4.68
C TYR A 17 9.90 1.03 -5.15
N SER A 18 9.60 0.99 -6.45
CA SER A 18 8.31 1.45 -6.98
C SER A 18 7.12 0.61 -6.48
N TYR A 19 7.33 -0.67 -6.17
CA TYR A 19 6.30 -1.56 -5.62
C TYR A 19 6.23 -1.50 -4.09
N VAL A 20 7.35 -1.66 -3.39
CA VAL A 20 7.37 -1.86 -1.93
C VAL A 20 7.83 -0.64 -1.14
N GLY A 21 8.32 0.40 -1.82
CA GLY A 21 8.86 1.62 -1.23
C GLY A 21 10.13 1.36 -0.42
N GLY A 22 10.41 2.23 0.55
CA GLY A 22 11.58 2.13 1.43
C GLY A 22 11.42 1.19 2.63
N LYS A 23 10.37 0.35 2.70
CA LYS A 23 10.07 -0.46 3.90
C LYS A 23 11.03 -1.65 4.02
N PRO A 24 11.98 -1.70 4.99
CA PRO A 24 13.04 -2.69 5.00
C PRO A 24 12.54 -4.14 5.04
N VAL A 25 11.49 -4.40 5.82
CA VAL A 25 10.89 -5.74 5.95
C VAL A 25 10.35 -6.25 4.60
N LEU A 26 9.76 -5.37 3.78
CA LEU A 26 9.25 -5.76 2.46
C LEU A 26 10.41 -5.99 1.48
N ILE A 27 11.42 -5.12 1.50
CA ILE A 27 12.62 -5.28 0.67
C ILE A 27 13.31 -6.60 0.99
N ILE A 28 13.51 -6.92 2.27
CA ILE A 28 14.09 -8.20 2.71
C ILE A 28 13.24 -9.38 2.23
N LYS A 29 11.90 -9.28 2.31
CA LYS A 29 10.99 -10.32 1.82
C LYS A 29 11.16 -10.57 0.32
N VAL A 30 11.25 -9.51 -0.49
CA VAL A 30 11.50 -9.64 -1.94
C VAL A 30 12.85 -10.30 -2.19
N ILE A 31 13.93 -9.78 -1.57
CA ILE A 31 15.28 -10.32 -1.72
C ILE A 31 15.36 -11.80 -1.34
N ASN A 32 14.65 -12.24 -0.30
CA ASN A 32 14.64 -13.65 0.09
C ASN A 32 13.90 -14.54 -0.93
N LYS A 33 12.80 -14.05 -1.52
CA LYS A 33 12.04 -14.80 -2.54
C LYS A 33 12.75 -14.90 -3.88
N MET A 34 13.59 -13.91 -4.22
CA MET A 34 14.42 -13.93 -5.43
C MET A 34 15.43 -15.09 -5.49
N ARG A 35 15.55 -15.88 -4.42
CA ARG A 35 16.33 -17.13 -4.42
C ARG A 35 15.65 -18.26 -5.20
N THR A 36 14.33 -18.17 -5.39
CA THR A 36 13.51 -19.25 -5.96
C THR A 36 12.49 -18.79 -6.99
N GLU A 37 12.18 -17.49 -7.05
CA GLU A 37 11.15 -16.89 -7.89
C GLU A 37 11.73 -15.69 -8.66
N GLU A 38 11.19 -15.38 -9.83
CA GLU A 38 11.59 -14.20 -10.60
C GLU A 38 11.06 -12.91 -9.98
N LEU A 39 11.80 -11.80 -10.12
CA LEU A 39 11.46 -10.52 -9.47
C LEU A 39 10.05 -10.04 -9.82
N ASP A 40 9.70 -10.08 -11.11
CA ASP A 40 8.41 -9.62 -11.59
C ASP A 40 7.26 -10.47 -11.03
N GLU A 41 7.45 -11.78 -10.91
CA GLU A 41 6.45 -12.68 -10.33
C GLU A 41 6.21 -12.36 -8.85
N ILE A 42 7.30 -12.14 -8.10
CA ILE A 42 7.24 -11.78 -6.67
C ILE A 42 6.47 -10.47 -6.48
N LEU A 43 6.84 -9.44 -7.24
CA LEU A 43 6.25 -8.10 -7.11
C LEU A 43 4.78 -8.09 -7.56
N ASN A 44 4.46 -8.77 -8.66
CA ASN A 44 3.09 -8.92 -9.14
C ASN A 44 2.23 -9.72 -8.15
N PHE A 45 2.77 -10.78 -7.56
CA PHE A 45 2.09 -11.53 -6.51
C PHE A 45 1.79 -10.64 -5.29
N MET A 46 2.78 -9.89 -4.80
CA MET A 46 2.60 -9.01 -3.64
C MET A 46 1.59 -7.89 -3.89
N LEU A 47 1.61 -7.30 -5.09
CA LEU A 47 0.63 -6.29 -5.49
C LEU A 47 -0.77 -6.89 -5.63
N ASN A 48 -0.89 -8.05 -6.29
CA ASN A 48 -2.19 -8.72 -6.45
C ASN A 48 -2.78 -9.16 -5.11
N ASP A 49 -1.98 -9.73 -4.21
CA ASP A 49 -2.43 -10.06 -2.84
C ASP A 49 -2.95 -8.81 -2.12
N THR A 50 -2.20 -7.71 -2.17
CA THR A 50 -2.61 -6.43 -1.56
C THR A 50 -3.91 -5.90 -2.17
N LYS A 51 -4.02 -5.97 -3.50
CA LYS A 51 -5.20 -5.56 -4.27
C LYS A 51 -6.42 -6.38 -3.88
N GLN A 52 -6.30 -7.71 -3.82
CA GLN A 52 -7.41 -8.58 -3.43
C GLN A 52 -7.85 -8.31 -2.00
N ARG A 53 -6.92 -8.15 -1.06
CA ARG A 53 -7.23 -7.82 0.34
C ARG A 53 -7.96 -6.49 0.47
N LEU A 54 -7.54 -5.46 -0.28
CA LEU A 54 -8.22 -4.17 -0.30
C LEU A 54 -9.62 -4.29 -0.93
N LYS A 55 -9.74 -5.03 -2.05
CA LYS A 55 -11.01 -5.26 -2.73
C LYS A 55 -12.04 -5.91 -1.81
N TYR A 56 -11.70 -7.02 -1.15
CA TYR A 56 -12.62 -7.71 -0.25
C TYR A 56 -12.98 -6.86 0.98
N LEU A 57 -12.01 -6.14 1.55
CA LEU A 57 -12.30 -5.18 2.63
C LEU A 57 -13.36 -4.14 2.20
N LEU A 58 -13.23 -3.58 1.00
CA LEU A 58 -14.17 -2.60 0.47
C LEU A 58 -15.55 -3.22 0.16
N GLU A 59 -15.58 -4.47 -0.28
CA GLU A 59 -16.80 -5.24 -0.51
C GLU A 59 -17.56 -5.47 0.81
N ASP A 60 -16.87 -5.96 1.84
CA ASP A 60 -17.43 -6.17 3.18
C ASP A 60 -18.04 -4.87 3.75
N ILE A 61 -17.30 -3.76 3.64
CA ILE A 61 -17.78 -2.45 4.12
C ILE A 61 -19.02 -2.01 3.36
N ARG A 62 -19.08 -2.24 2.04
CA ARG A 62 -20.24 -1.86 1.22
C ARG A 62 -21.49 -2.64 1.60
N GLU A 63 -21.34 -3.92 1.91
CA GLU A 63 -22.45 -4.77 2.37
C GLU A 63 -22.94 -4.37 3.77
N GLU A 64 -22.03 -4.00 4.67
CA GLU A 64 -22.36 -3.57 6.03
C GLU A 64 -22.96 -2.16 6.09
N ASN A 65 -22.37 -1.21 5.37
CA ASN A 65 -22.73 0.21 5.42
C ASN A 65 -22.32 0.96 4.13
N GLU A 66 -23.29 1.16 3.23
CA GLU A 66 -23.07 1.84 1.95
C GLU A 66 -22.62 3.31 2.10
N GLU A 67 -23.05 4.01 3.16
CA GLU A 67 -22.66 5.40 3.41
C GLU A 67 -21.20 5.50 3.82
N LEU A 68 -20.76 4.64 4.76
CA LEU A 68 -19.36 4.54 5.16
C LEU A 68 -18.47 4.13 3.98
N TYR A 69 -18.94 3.21 3.13
CA TYR A 69 -18.23 2.84 1.91
C TYR A 69 -17.95 4.07 1.01
N LYS A 70 -18.96 4.91 0.76
CA LYS A 70 -18.81 6.12 -0.05
C LYS A 70 -17.80 7.09 0.55
N GLU A 71 -17.83 7.27 1.86
CA GLU A 71 -16.87 8.11 2.57
C GLU A 71 -15.43 7.56 2.46
N ILE A 72 -15.26 6.24 2.60
CA ILE A 72 -13.95 5.59 2.45
C ILE A 72 -13.44 5.71 1.02
N ILE A 73 -14.26 5.49 -0.01
CA ILE A 73 -13.86 5.67 -1.41
C ILE A 73 -13.44 7.12 -1.67
N LYS A 74 -14.19 8.09 -1.15
CA LYS A 74 -13.84 9.52 -1.24
C LYS A 74 -12.52 9.84 -0.54
N ALA A 75 -12.27 9.25 0.63
CA ALA A 75 -11.02 9.45 1.35
C ALA A 75 -9.82 8.83 0.61
N LEU A 76 -9.99 7.61 0.09
CA LEU A 76 -8.93 6.90 -0.61
C LEU A 76 -8.61 7.50 -1.99
N SER A 77 -9.60 8.12 -2.66
CA SER A 77 -9.38 8.76 -3.96
C SER A 77 -8.42 9.95 -3.90
N LEU A 78 -8.27 10.59 -2.73
CA LEU A 78 -7.26 11.63 -2.49
C LEU A 78 -5.84 11.13 -2.78
N PHE A 79 -5.60 9.82 -2.61
CA PHE A 79 -4.29 9.23 -2.81
C PHE A 79 -3.98 8.81 -4.25
N LYS A 80 -4.87 9.04 -5.21
CA LYS A 80 -4.56 8.73 -6.62
C LYS A 80 -3.39 9.55 -7.15
N GLU A 81 -3.39 10.84 -6.81
CA GLU A 81 -2.41 11.81 -7.28
C GLU A 81 -1.38 12.16 -6.21
N ASN A 82 -1.78 12.12 -4.94
CA ASN A 82 -0.94 12.54 -3.82
C ASN A 82 -0.58 11.35 -2.94
N HIS A 83 0.71 11.14 -2.64
CA HIS A 83 1.10 10.07 -1.71
C HIS A 83 0.80 10.44 -0.25
N GLU A 84 0.75 11.74 0.08
CA GLU A 84 0.56 12.26 1.43
C GLU A 84 -0.42 13.44 1.37
N VAL A 85 -1.37 13.50 2.31
CA VAL A 85 -2.37 14.57 2.41
C VAL A 85 -2.53 15.00 3.87
N GLU A 86 -3.07 16.18 4.12
CA GLU A 86 -3.37 16.64 5.49
C GLU A 86 -4.42 15.74 6.16
N ASP A 87 -4.17 15.32 7.41
CA ASP A 87 -4.98 14.31 8.09
C ASP A 87 -6.42 14.77 8.41
N ILE A 88 -6.62 16.09 8.52
CA ILE A 88 -7.92 16.72 8.76
C ILE A 88 -8.83 16.75 7.52
N THR A 89 -8.29 16.49 6.33
CA THR A 89 -9.08 16.44 5.08
C THR A 89 -10.01 15.22 5.03
N ILE A 90 -9.72 14.21 5.84
CA ILE A 90 -10.49 12.98 5.98
C ILE A 90 -11.20 13.02 7.33
N ASP A 91 -12.50 12.68 7.34
CA ASP A 91 -13.28 12.61 8.57
C ASP A 91 -12.59 11.73 9.62
N LYS A 92 -12.68 12.15 10.89
CA LYS A 92 -11.98 11.47 12.00
C LYS A 92 -12.37 9.99 12.12
N LYS A 93 -13.64 9.64 11.92
CA LYS A 93 -14.09 8.24 12.00
C LYS A 93 -13.50 7.42 10.86
N VAL A 94 -13.50 7.97 9.65
CA VAL A 94 -12.97 7.32 8.44
C VAL A 94 -11.46 7.11 8.55
N ARG A 95 -10.70 8.15 8.93
CA ARG A 95 -9.24 8.01 9.07
C ARG A 95 -8.86 7.02 10.17
N GLU A 96 -9.54 7.04 11.33
CA GLU A 96 -9.28 6.08 12.41
C GLU A 96 -9.59 4.65 11.99
N PHE A 97 -10.68 4.45 11.24
CA PHE A 97 -11.03 3.15 10.69
C PHE A 97 -9.93 2.63 9.74
N LEU A 98 -9.50 3.46 8.77
CA LEU A 98 -8.49 3.07 7.79
C LEU A 98 -7.11 2.83 8.41
N VAL A 99 -6.75 3.59 9.45
CA VAL A 99 -5.53 3.35 10.24
C VAL A 99 -5.61 2.03 11.00
N LYS A 100 -6.73 1.75 11.69
CA LYS A 100 -6.95 0.48 12.41
C LYS A 100 -6.90 -0.74 11.48
N ARG A 101 -7.36 -0.60 10.24
CA ARG A 101 -7.30 -1.64 9.20
C ARG A 101 -5.94 -1.75 8.50
N ASN A 102 -4.94 -0.96 8.92
CA ASN A 102 -3.60 -0.89 8.30
C ASN A 102 -3.61 -0.50 6.81
N ILE A 103 -4.59 0.29 6.39
CA ILE A 103 -4.64 0.86 5.04
C ILE A 103 -3.86 2.17 5.00
N LEU A 104 -4.05 3.03 6.00
CA LEU A 104 -3.37 4.31 6.10
C LEU A 104 -2.45 4.37 7.33
N PHE A 105 -1.43 5.21 7.24
CA PHE A 105 -0.53 5.61 8.30
C PHE A 105 -0.80 7.08 8.65
N LEU A 106 -1.04 7.35 9.93
CA LEU A 106 -1.16 8.71 10.46
C LEU A 106 0.17 9.13 11.08
N ASP A 107 0.79 10.17 10.52
CA ASP A 107 1.93 10.87 11.14
C ASP A 107 1.40 12.07 11.92
N THR A 108 1.20 11.88 13.23
CA THR A 108 0.64 12.89 14.12
C THR A 108 1.58 14.07 14.36
N ILE A 109 2.89 13.90 14.15
CA ILE A 109 3.87 14.97 14.31
C ILE A 109 3.77 15.94 13.14
N LYS A 110 3.58 15.41 11.93
CA LYS A 110 3.47 16.21 10.71
C LYS A 110 2.04 16.65 10.37
N GLY A 111 1.01 16.06 11.00
CA GLY A 111 -0.39 16.34 10.67
C GLY A 111 -0.80 15.80 9.30
N VAL A 112 -0.22 14.67 8.90
CA VAL A 112 -0.40 14.10 7.56
C VAL A 112 -0.77 12.63 7.65
N ILE A 113 -1.48 12.18 6.62
CA ILE A 113 -1.89 10.80 6.45
C ILE A 113 -1.48 10.31 5.06
N LYS A 114 -1.07 9.05 4.98
CA LYS A 114 -0.59 8.42 3.74
C LYS A 114 -0.88 6.93 3.70
N PRO A 115 -0.82 6.25 2.54
CA PRO A 115 -0.90 4.80 2.48
C PRO A 115 0.18 4.14 3.36
N GLN A 116 -0.21 3.07 4.05
CA GLN A 116 0.68 2.33 4.98
C GLN A 116 1.90 1.70 4.27
N SER A 117 1.81 1.50 2.96
CA SER A 117 2.90 1.04 2.09
C SER A 117 2.66 1.47 0.64
N PHE A 118 3.73 1.42 -0.17
CA PHE A 118 3.61 1.65 -1.61
C PHE A 118 2.74 0.58 -2.29
N LEU A 119 2.69 -0.65 -1.78
CA LEU A 119 1.78 -1.68 -2.28
C LEU A 119 0.32 -1.26 -2.09
N ILE A 120 -0.04 -0.71 -0.92
CA ILE A 120 -1.38 -0.20 -0.67
C ILE A 120 -1.66 1.00 -1.57
N TRP A 121 -0.69 1.91 -1.72
CA TRP A 121 -0.84 3.06 -2.60
C TRP A 121 -1.08 2.66 -4.06
N ASN A 122 -0.30 1.71 -4.58
CA ASN A 122 -0.46 1.18 -5.92
C ASN A 122 -1.79 0.43 -6.07
N ALA A 123 -2.23 -0.32 -5.05
CA ALA A 123 -3.54 -0.96 -5.04
C ALA A 123 -4.70 0.07 -5.09
N ILE A 124 -4.59 1.17 -4.36
CA ILE A 124 -5.58 2.27 -4.40
C ILE A 124 -5.64 2.87 -5.82
N LYS A 125 -4.50 3.21 -6.42
CA LYS A 125 -4.44 3.78 -7.78
C LYS A 125 -5.04 2.88 -8.86
N ILE A 126 -5.00 1.57 -8.65
CA ILE A 126 -5.54 0.58 -9.60
C ILE A 126 -7.04 0.34 -9.40
N LEU A 127 -7.51 0.29 -8.16
CA LEU A 127 -8.87 -0.15 -7.83
C LEU A 127 -9.90 0.97 -7.74
N ILE A 128 -9.47 2.16 -7.33
CA ILE A 128 -10.34 3.29 -7.04
C ILE A 128 -10.20 4.27 -8.18
#